data_AF-A0A257ISP4-F1
#
_entry.id   AF-A0A257ISP4-F1
#
_cell.length_a   1.000
_cell.length_b   1.000
_cell.length_c   1.000
_cell.angle_alpha   90.00
_cell.angle_beta   90.00
_cell.angle_gamma   90.00
#
_symmetry.space_group_name_H-M   'P 1'
#
loop_
_entity.id
_entity.type
_entity.pdbx_description
1 polymer ?
#
loop_
_entity_poly.entity_id
_entity_poly.type
_entity_poly.pdbx_seq_one_letter_code
_entity_poly.pdbx_strand_id
1 'polypeptide(L)' 'MLNAPPAAPQPADRWPLASVLVVDDEPGMRNFLVKTLASRVGQVLAAESAEAADALVGRH' A
#
# COMPACT_ATOMS: atom_id res chain seq x y z
N MET A 1 -25.94 10.52 -10.71
CA MET A 1 -25.69 9.13 -10.27
C MET A 1 -25.03 9.23 -8.90
N LEU A 2 -25.69 8.77 -7.84
CA LEU A 2 -25.13 8.79 -6.48
C LEU A 2 -24.01 7.75 -6.39
N ASN A 3 -22.77 8.20 -6.22
CA ASN A 3 -21.64 7.31 -5.99
C ASN A 3 -21.80 6.73 -4.59
N ALA A 4 -21.92 5.40 -4.47
CA ALA A 4 -21.97 4.75 -3.17
C ALA A 4 -20.65 5.03 -2.41
N PRO A 5 -20.69 5.29 -1.10
CA PRO A 5 -19.45 5.42 -0.33
C PRO A 5 -18.64 4.14 -0.46
N PRO A 6 -17.30 4.21 -0.52
CA PRO A 6 -16.49 3.01 -0.54
C PRO A 6 -16.82 2.16 0.68
N ALA A 7 -17.22 0.91 0.46
CA ALA A 7 -17.56 -0.01 1.53
C ALA A 7 -16.35 -0.17 2.47
N ALA A 8 -16.61 -0.17 3.78
CA ALA A 8 -15.57 -0.43 4.77
C ALA A 8 -14.92 -1.79 4.50
N PRO A 9 -13.58 -1.93 4.65
CA PRO A 9 -12.90 -3.20 4.42
C PRO A 9 -13.49 -4.27 5.34
N GLN A 10 -13.90 -5.41 4.76
CA GLN A 10 -14.45 -6.50 5.54
C GLN A 10 -13.31 -7.21 6.30
N PRO A 11 -13.59 -7.93 7.40
CA PRO A 11 -12.54 -8.63 8.17
C PRO A 11 -11.69 -9.59 7.32
N ALA A 12 -12.29 -10.21 6.28
CA ALA A 12 -11.59 -11.06 5.33
C ALA A 12 -10.63 -10.30 4.38
N ASP A 13 -10.80 -8.99 4.25
CA ASP A 13 -9.98 -8.10 3.41
C ASP A 13 -8.75 -7.54 4.18
N ARG A 14 -8.53 -7.98 5.42
CA ARG A 14 -7.44 -7.54 6.28
C ARG A 14 -6.39 -8.63 6.44
N TRP A 15 -5.14 -8.30 6.16
CA TRP A 15 -3.96 -9.16 6.24
C TRP A 15 -2.93 -8.58 7.22
N PRO A 16 -3.21 -8.63 8.53
CA PRO A 16 -2.41 -7.91 9.54
C PRO A 16 -0.96 -8.40 9.67
N LEU A 17 -0.64 -9.59 9.16
CA LEU A 17 0.72 -10.15 9.17
C LEU A 17 1.47 -9.93 7.84
N ALA A 18 0.81 -9.34 6.84
CA ALA A 18 1.44 -9.06 5.56
C ALA A 18 2.22 -7.74 5.61
N SER A 19 3.37 -7.74 4.93
CA SER A 19 4.16 -6.56 4.61
C SER A 19 4.13 -6.35 3.09
N VAL A 20 3.81 -5.14 2.64
CA VAL A 20 3.71 -4.81 1.20
C VAL A 20 4.68 -3.68 0.88
N LEU A 21 5.42 -3.82 -0.21
CA LEU A 21 6.26 -2.76 -0.79
C LEU A 21 5.66 -2.30 -2.12
N VAL A 22 5.26 -1.03 -2.20
CA VAL A 22 4.78 -0.40 -3.43
C VAL A 22 5.95 0.28 -4.14
N VAL A 23 6.14 -0.01 -5.43
CA VAL A 23 7.14 0.64 -6.26
C VAL A 23 6.44 1.30 -7.43
N ASP A 24 6.39 2.63 -7.42
CA ASP A 24 5.65 3.43 -8.39
C ASP A 24 6.30 4.82 -8.48
N ASP A 25 6.64 5.27 -9.69
CA ASP A 25 7.32 6.54 -9.95
C ASP A 25 6.39 7.75 -9.84
N GLU A 26 5.07 7.55 -9.95
CA GLU A 26 4.08 8.60 -9.80
C GLU A 26 3.75 8.86 -8.32
N PRO A 27 4.04 10.07 -7.78
CA PRO A 27 3.79 10.38 -6.36
C PRO A 27 2.31 10.24 -5.97
N GLY A 28 1.40 10.51 -6.92
CA GLY A 28 -0.04 10.39 -6.72
C GLY A 28 -0.47 8.94 -6.52
N MET A 29 -0.01 8.02 -7.38
CA MET A 29 -0.35 6.60 -7.30
C MET A 29 0.25 5.94 -6.07
N ARG A 30 1.52 6.24 -5.78
CA ARG A 30 2.18 5.79 -4.56
C ARG A 30 1.42 6.20 -3.28
N ASN A 31 1.04 7.47 -3.16
CA ASN A 31 0.27 7.96 -2.01
C ASN A 31 -1.13 7.34 -1.91
N PHE A 32 -1.79 7.13 -3.05
CA PHE A 32 -3.10 6.48 -3.10
C PHE A 32 -3.02 5.02 -2.63
N LEU A 33 -2.06 4.26 -3.14
CA LEU A 33 -1.87 2.85 -2.79
C LEU A 33 -1.48 2.68 -1.32
N VAL A 34 -0.58 3.52 -0.80
CA VAL A 34 -0.20 3.49 0.63
C VAL A 34 -1.42 3.69 1.52
N LYS A 35 -2.25 4.71 1.28
CA LYS A 35 -3.47 4.97 2.07
C LYS A 35 -4.48 3.83 1.96
N THR A 36 -4.60 3.24 0.77
CA THR A 36 -5.55 2.14 0.51
C THR A 36 -5.13 0.87 1.24
N LEU A 37 -3.83 0.55 1.21
CA LEU A 37 -3.27 -0.67 1.80
C LEU A 37 -3.04 -0.56 3.31
N ALA A 38 -2.77 0.63 3.84
CA ALA A 38 -2.49 0.85 5.26
C ALA A 38 -3.64 0.38 6.19
N SER A 39 -4.89 0.42 5.70
CA SER A 39 -6.03 -0.09 6.47
C SER A 39 -6.14 -1.62 6.47
N ARG A 40 -5.44 -2.30 5.54
CA ARG A 40 -5.57 -3.73 5.26
C ARG A 40 -4.39 -4.53 5.77
N VAL A 41 -3.16 -4.03 5.69
CA VAL A 41 -1.95 -4.82 5.99
C VAL A 41 -1.25 -4.37 7.28
N GLY A 42 -0.32 -5.17 7.78
CA GLY A 42 0.48 -4.84 8.97
C GLY A 42 1.53 -3.77 8.70
N GLN A 43 2.13 -3.78 7.52
CA GLN A 43 3.14 -2.81 7.11
C GLN A 43 3.02 -2.48 5.62
N VAL A 44 3.11 -1.19 5.28
CA VAL A 44 3.25 -0.73 3.90
C VAL A 44 4.50 0.12 3.81
N LEU A 45 5.36 -0.22 2.85
CA LEU A 45 6.52 0.56 2.44
C LEU A 45 6.28 1.08 1.01
N ALA A 46 6.96 2.15 0.65
CA ALA A 46 6.83 2.74 -0.67
C ALA A 46 8.16 3.27 -1.18
N ALA A 47 8.42 3.06 -2.46
CA ALA A 47 9.59 3.53 -3.17
C ALA A 47 9.20 4.15 -4.53
N GLU A 48 9.97 5.13 -4.99
CA GLU A 48 9.75 5.79 -6.27
C GLU A 48 10.45 5.11 -7.45
N SER A 49 11.32 4.14 -7.17
CA SER A 49 12.02 3.36 -8.19
C SER A 49 12.42 1.99 -7.63
N ALA A 50 12.83 1.09 -8.53
CA ALA A 50 13.33 -0.23 -8.16
C ALA A 50 14.61 -0.14 -7.30
N GLU A 51 15.49 0.81 -7.59
CA GLU A 51 16.73 1.04 -6.84
C GLU A 51 16.42 1.50 -5.40
N ALA A 52 15.47 2.42 -5.25
CA ALA A 52 15.01 2.85 -3.92
C ALA A 52 14.32 1.70 -3.15
N ALA A 53 13.62 0.82 -3.87
CA ALA A 53 12.97 -0.36 -3.31
C ALA A 53 13.99 -1.40 -2.81
N ASP A 54 15.07 -1.63 -3.57
CA ASP A 54 16.12 -2.58 -3.22
C ASP A 54 16.79 -2.23 -1.87
N ALA A 55 17.02 -0.93 -1.63
CA ALA A 55 17.53 -0.43 -0.36
C ALA A 55 16.59 -0.69 0.83
N LEU A 56 15.28 -0.85 0.59
CA LEU A 56 14.29 -1.20 1.61
C LEU A 56 14.24 -2.72 1.84
N VAL A 57 14.35 -3.52 0.78
CA VAL A 57 14.35 -4.98 0.87
C VAL A 57 15.60 -5.47 1.62
N GLY A 58 16.78 -4.92 1.34
CA GLY A 58 18.02 -5.31 2.02
C GLY A 58 18.08 -4.97 3.52
N ARG A 59 17.09 -4.23 4.05
CA ARG A 59 16.97 -3.84 5.47
C ARG A 59 15.98 -4.70 6.27
N HIS A 60 15.25 -5.60 5.61
CA HIS A 60 14.23 -6.47 6.21
C HIS A 60 14.66 -7.95 6.19
#